data_AF-A0A7X9BLI7-F1
#
_entry.id   AF-A0A7X9BLI7-F1
#
_cell.length_a   1.000
_cell.length_b   1.000
_cell.length_c   1.000
_cell.angle_alpha   90.00
_cell.angle_beta   90.00
_cell.angle_gamma   90.00
#
_symmetry.space_group_name_H-M   'P 1'
#
loop_
_entity.id
_entity.type
_entity.pdbx_description
1 polymer ?
#
loop_
_entity_poly.entity_id
_entity_poly.type
_entity_poly.pdbx_seq_one_letter_code
_entity_poly.pdbx_strand_id
1 'polypeptide(L)'
;MIRMTHFLSAGIFNDRLKDIYETATQLEQLLGAAGEEAEAAREQVHKIKTAAGELLELIQSFSCQPLIYTGNGNTEEIITRLDWLLTFAGTDASPSPPQTTRPKRRRKTKKIIPTGKR
;
A
#
# COMPACT_ATOMS: atom_id res chain seq x y z
N MET A 1 -14.94 -22.66 -5.34
CA MET A 1 -14.92 -21.20 -5.56
C MET A 1 -13.75 -20.63 -4.79
N ILE A 2 -12.63 -20.36 -5.45
CA ILE A 2 -11.42 -19.85 -4.79
C ILE A 2 -11.73 -18.42 -4.37
N ARG A 3 -11.82 -18.16 -3.05
CA ARG A 3 -11.88 -16.79 -2.54
C ARG A 3 -10.53 -16.15 -2.83
N MET A 4 -10.46 -15.28 -3.84
CA MET A 4 -9.28 -14.44 -3.98
C MET A 4 -9.25 -13.46 -2.81
N THR A 5 -8.21 -13.54 -2.00
CA THR A 5 -7.91 -12.50 -1.00
C THR A 5 -7.51 -11.22 -1.71
N HIS A 6 -7.94 -10.07 -1.18
CA HIS A 6 -7.47 -8.76 -1.63
C HIS A 6 -6.15 -8.35 -0.98
N PHE A 7 -5.53 -9.23 -0.21
CA PHE A 7 -4.28 -8.97 0.49
C PHE A 7 -3.15 -9.78 -0.12
N LEU A 8 -2.08 -9.09 -0.49
CA LEU A 8 -0.81 -9.68 -0.91
C LEU A 8 0.24 -9.46 0.18
N SER A 9 1.10 -10.46 0.39
CA SER A 9 2.31 -10.26 1.20
C SER A 9 3.26 -9.31 0.48
N ALA A 10 3.86 -8.36 1.21
CA ALA A 10 4.86 -7.46 0.66
C ALA A 10 6.22 -8.11 0.38
N GLY A 11 6.36 -9.44 0.52
CA GLY A 11 7.64 -10.15 0.34
C GLY A 11 8.32 -9.94 -0.98
N ILE A 12 7.54 -9.78 -2.05
CA ILE A 12 8.07 -9.48 -3.38
C ILE A 12 8.90 -8.19 -3.37
N PHE A 13 8.51 -7.19 -2.57
CA PHE A 13 9.28 -5.95 -2.45
C PHE A 13 10.55 -6.12 -1.61
N ASN A 14 10.51 -6.97 -0.57
CA ASN A 14 11.67 -7.22 0.29
C ASN A 14 12.82 -7.83 -0.51
N ASP A 15 12.53 -8.85 -1.31
CA ASP A 15 13.53 -9.53 -2.14
C ASP A 15 14.13 -8.55 -3.16
N ARG A 16 13.29 -7.73 -3.80
CA ARG A 16 13.74 -6.72 -4.77
C ARG A 16 14.56 -5.60 -4.13
N LEU A 17 14.18 -5.13 -2.94
CA LEU A 17 14.95 -4.13 -2.21
C LEU A 17 16.32 -4.68 -1.81
N LYS A 18 16.39 -5.95 -1.42
CA LYS A 18 17.64 -6.64 -1.12
C LYS A 18 18.54 -6.74 -2.35
N ASP A 19 17.98 -7.16 -3.49
CA ASP A 19 18.70 -7.20 -4.78
C ASP A 19 19.29 -5.83 -5.14
N ILE A 20 18.50 -4.75 -4.97
CA ILE A 20 18.93 -3.37 -5.25
C ILE A 20 20.07 -2.96 -4.31
N TYR A 21 19.95 -3.22 -3.01
CA TYR A 21 20.97 -2.88 -2.03
C TYR A 21 22.29 -3.61 -2.30
N GLU A 22 22.23 -4.91 -2.60
CA GLU A 22 23.39 -5.73 -2.93
C GLU A 22 24.05 -5.25 -4.22
N THR A 23 23.26 -4.99 -5.26
CA THR A 23 23.76 -4.47 -6.54
C THR A 23 24.42 -3.10 -6.37
N ALA A 24 23.80 -2.19 -5.62
CA ALA A 24 24.36 -0.87 -5.35
C ALA A 24 25.67 -0.97 -4.55
N THR A 25 25.75 -1.90 -3.59
CA THR A 25 26.99 -2.17 -2.84
C THR A 25 28.11 -2.66 -3.74
N GLN A 26 27.82 -3.58 -4.66
CA GLN A 26 28.81 -4.07 -5.63
C GLN A 26 29.28 -2.96 -6.57
N LEU A 27 28.37 -2.13 -7.07
CA LEU A 27 28.70 -0.99 -7.92
C LEU A 27 29.56 0.05 -7.19
N GLU A 28 29.25 0.35 -5.92
CA GLU A 28 30.04 1.27 -5.11
C GLU A 28 31.49 0.76 -4.93
N GLN A 29 31.67 -0.54 -4.70
CA GLN A 29 32.99 -1.17 -4.60
C GLN A 29 33.78 -1.07 -5.92
N LEU A 30 33.13 -1.34 -7.06
CA LEU A 30 33.76 -1.21 -8.37
C LEU A 30 34.17 0.23 -8.68
N LEU A 31 33.33 1.19 -8.32
CA LEU A 31 33.64 2.61 -8.50
C LEU A 31 34.71 3.12 -7.53
N GLY A 32 34.89 2.49 -6.37
CA GLY A 32 35.96 2.81 -5.41
C GLY A 32 37.37 2.62 -5.99
N ALA A 33 37.53 1.75 -6.99
CA ALA A 33 38.78 1.57 -7.73
C ALA A 33 38.95 2.54 -8.91
N ALA A 34 37.93 3.32 -9.25
CA ALA A 34 37.95 4.27 -10.36
C ALA A 34 38.59 5.62 -9.98
N GLY A 35 38.96 6.43 -10.97
CA GLY A 35 39.49 7.80 -10.75
C GLY A 35 38.42 8.83 -10.40
N GLU A 36 38.78 10.12 -10.36
CA GLU A 36 37.86 11.21 -10.00
C GLU A 36 36.68 11.39 -10.97
N GLU A 37 36.83 10.95 -12.22
CA GLU A 37 35.78 10.98 -13.25
C GLU A 37 34.53 10.20 -12.85
N ALA A 38 34.68 9.23 -11.93
CA ALA A 38 33.60 8.39 -11.42
C ALA A 38 32.93 8.94 -10.15
N GLU A 39 33.35 10.09 -9.63
CA GLU A 39 32.88 10.62 -8.34
C GLU A 39 31.37 10.88 -8.34
N ALA A 40 30.86 11.52 -9.40
CA ALA A 40 29.42 11.75 -9.55
C ALA A 40 28.63 10.43 -9.58
N ALA A 41 29.16 9.39 -10.21
CA ALA A 41 28.52 8.07 -10.23
C ALA A 41 28.53 7.41 -8.85
N ARG A 42 29.63 7.52 -8.08
CA ARG A 42 29.70 7.03 -6.69
C ARG A 42 28.64 7.68 -5.83
N GLU A 43 28.52 9.01 -5.91
CA GLU A 43 27.55 9.74 -5.09
C GLU A 43 26.12 9.27 -5.36
N GLN A 44 25.77 9.02 -6.62
CA GLN A 44 24.45 8.50 -6.99
C GLN A 44 24.24 7.06 -6.50
N VAL A 45 25.24 6.18 -6.67
CA VAL A 45 25.16 4.79 -6.19
C VAL A 45 25.04 4.76 -4.67
N HIS A 46 25.78 5.60 -3.96
CA HIS A 46 25.70 5.73 -2.51
C HIS A 46 24.27 6.12 -2.06
N LYS A 47 23.65 7.11 -2.72
CA LYS A 47 22.25 7.51 -2.44
C LYS A 47 21.27 6.36 -2.63
N ILE A 48 21.41 5.58 -3.71
CA ILE A 48 20.55 4.41 -3.98
C ILE A 48 20.74 3.35 -2.90
N LYS A 49 21.99 3.05 -2.54
CA LYS A 49 22.32 2.08 -1.49
C LYS A 49 21.73 2.50 -0.15
N THR A 50 21.91 3.75 0.25
CA THR A 50 21.37 4.29 1.52
C THR A 50 19.86 4.20 1.55
N ALA A 51 19.16 4.66 0.50
CA ALA A 51 17.70 4.60 0.44
C ALA A 51 17.17 3.16 0.48
N ALA A 52 17.81 2.23 -0.24
CA ALA A 52 17.42 0.82 -0.20
C ALA A 52 17.69 0.18 1.18
N GLY A 53 18.81 0.54 1.82
CA GLY A 53 19.17 0.08 3.16
C GLY A 53 18.19 0.57 4.22
N GLU A 54 17.87 1.85 4.24
CA GLU A 54 16.88 2.45 5.16
C GLU A 54 15.51 1.78 5.04
N LEU A 55 15.06 1.49 3.81
CA LEU A 55 13.81 0.77 3.59
C LEU A 55 13.85 -0.68 4.07
N LEU A 56 14.97 -1.38 3.87
CA LEU A 56 15.15 -2.74 4.37
C LEU A 56 15.14 -2.78 5.90
N GLU A 57 15.86 -1.87 6.56
CA GLU A 57 15.87 -1.75 8.02
C GLU A 57 14.47 -1.45 8.57
N LEU A 58 13.74 -0.54 7.93
CA LEU A 58 12.36 -0.23 8.28
C LEU A 58 11.47 -1.48 8.21
N ILE A 59 11.55 -2.24 7.10
CA ILE A 59 10.74 -3.45 6.92
C ILE A 59 11.11 -4.52 7.95
N GLN A 60 12.40 -4.67 8.26
CA GLN A 60 12.89 -5.63 9.26
C GLN A 60 12.47 -5.26 10.69
N SER A 61 12.16 -3.98 10.96
CA SER A 61 11.69 -3.53 12.27
C SER A 61 10.25 -3.98 12.60
N PHE A 62 9.48 -4.41 11.61
CA PHE A 62 8.09 -4.83 11.82
C PHE A 62 8.01 -6.23 12.44
N SER A 63 7.00 -6.43 13.30
CA SER A 63 6.75 -7.72 13.95
C SER A 63 6.30 -8.81 12.97
N CYS A 64 5.83 -8.43 11.79
CA CYS A 64 5.44 -9.32 10.71
C CYS A 64 5.62 -8.65 9.35
N GLN A 65 5.48 -9.45 8.29
CA GLN A 65 5.57 -8.97 6.93
C GLN A 65 4.42 -8.00 6.60
N PRO A 66 4.70 -6.84 5.98
CA PRO A 66 3.65 -5.90 5.59
C PRO A 66 2.66 -6.52 4.61
N LEU A 67 1.41 -6.04 4.67
CA LEU A 67 0.33 -6.43 3.77
C LEU A 67 0.04 -5.32 2.78
N ILE A 68 -0.21 -5.71 1.53
CA ILE A 68 -0.66 -4.81 0.46
C ILE A 68 -2.11 -5.13 0.18
N TYR A 69 -2.99 -4.15 0.31
CA TYR A 69 -4.39 -4.28 -0.09
C TYR A 69 -4.56 -3.87 -1.55
N THR A 70 -5.10 -4.78 -2.38
CA THR A 70 -5.31 -4.58 -3.83
C THR A 70 -6.79 -4.49 -4.21
N GLY A 71 -7.68 -4.46 -3.22
CA GLY A 71 -9.11 -4.28 -3.44
C GLY A 71 -9.49 -2.82 -3.65
N ASN A 72 -10.79 -2.59 -3.84
CA ASN A 72 -11.35 -1.24 -3.92
C ASN A 72 -11.49 -0.61 -2.53
N GLY A 73 -11.45 0.72 -2.47
CA GLY A 73 -11.57 1.51 -1.24
C GLY A 73 -10.42 2.51 -1.13
N ASN A 74 -10.54 3.50 -0.24
CA ASN A 74 -9.42 4.37 0.12
C ASN A 74 -8.71 3.86 1.38
N THR A 75 -7.50 4.36 1.64
CA THR A 75 -6.66 3.94 2.78
C THR A 75 -7.41 3.99 4.11
N GLU A 76 -8.11 5.08 4.40
CA GLU A 76 -8.83 5.28 5.67
C GLU A 76 -10.00 4.30 5.86
N GLU A 77 -10.75 4.04 4.79
CA GLU A 77 -11.84 3.06 4.79
C GLU A 77 -11.32 1.66 5.12
N ILE A 78 -10.16 1.30 4.54
CA ILE A 78 -9.55 -0.02 4.76
C ILE A 78 -8.97 -0.12 6.18
N ILE A 79 -8.30 0.91 6.67
CA ILE A 79 -7.81 0.98 8.06
C ILE A 79 -8.98 0.80 9.03
N THR A 80 -10.04 1.61 8.88
CA THR A 80 -11.24 1.54 9.74
C THR A 80 -11.85 0.14 9.74
N ARG A 81 -11.86 -0.52 8.58
CA ARG A 81 -12.40 -1.87 8.46
C ARG A 81 -11.51 -2.92 9.12
N LEU A 82 -10.20 -2.78 9.01
CA LEU A 82 -9.22 -3.66 9.67
C LEU A 82 -9.29 -3.52 11.19
N ASP A 83 -9.30 -2.28 11.70
CA ASP A 83 -9.46 -2.00 13.13
C ASP A 83 -10.77 -2.61 13.66
N TRP A 84 -11.87 -2.41 12.93
CA TRP A 84 -13.14 -3.04 13.28
C TRP A 84 -13.03 -4.57 13.36
N LEU A 85 -12.45 -5.23 12.34
CA LEU A 85 -12.27 -6.69 12.38
C LEU A 85 -11.39 -7.15 13.56
N LEU A 86 -10.34 -6.41 13.89
CA LEU A 86 -9.44 -6.72 14.99
C LEU A 86 -10.14 -6.64 16.36
N THR A 87 -11.14 -5.77 16.54
CA THR A 87 -11.93 -5.71 17.79
C THR A 87 -12.73 -6.98 18.09
N PHE A 88 -12.93 -7.86 17.10
CA PHE A 88 -13.65 -9.14 17.25
C PHE A 88 -12.74 -10.38 17.15
N ALA A 89 -11.45 -10.18 16.87
CA ALA A 89 -10.48 -11.26 16.79
C ALA A 89 -10.27 -11.87 18.19
N GLY A 90 -11.05 -12.91 18.51
CA GLY A 90 -11.09 -13.56 19.84
C GLY A 90 -12.49 -13.80 20.41
N THR A 91 -13.56 -13.39 19.71
CA THR A 91 -14.96 -13.61 20.11
C THR A 91 -15.73 -14.36 19.03
N ASP A 92 -16.50 -15.40 19.40
CA ASP A 92 -17.37 -16.18 18.48
C ASP A 92 -18.56 -15.38 17.89
N ALA A 93 -18.61 -14.07 18.15
CA ALA A 93 -19.67 -13.19 17.71
C ALA A 93 -19.41 -12.71 16.27
N SER A 94 -20.17 -13.22 15.30
CA SER A 94 -20.19 -12.71 13.93
C SER A 94 -20.89 -11.34 13.88
N PRO A 95 -20.21 -10.22 13.54
CA PRO A 95 -20.83 -8.91 13.56
C PRO A 95 -21.18 -8.41 12.15
N SER A 96 -22.12 -7.47 12.08
CA SER A 96 -22.53 -6.81 10.83
C SER A 96 -21.54 -5.70 10.47
N PRO A 97 -21.01 -5.64 9.23
CA PRO A 97 -19.98 -4.66 8.87
C PRO A 97 -20.45 -3.20 9.02
N PRO A 98 -19.54 -2.26 9.32
CA PRO A 98 -19.86 -0.86 9.47
C PRO A 98 -20.50 -0.32 8.18
N GLN A 99 -21.67 0.33 8.32
CA GLN A 99 -22.39 0.89 7.18
C GLN A 99 -21.67 2.14 6.70
N THR A 100 -20.98 2.05 5.55
CA THR A 100 -20.53 3.26 4.84
C THR A 100 -21.75 4.10 4.51
N THR A 101 -21.84 5.29 5.10
CA THR A 101 -22.92 6.24 4.86
C THR A 101 -22.83 6.77 3.43
N ARG A 102 -23.37 6.03 2.45
CA ARG A 102 -23.59 6.58 1.11
C ARG A 102 -24.48 7.81 1.25
N PRO A 103 -24.07 9.00 0.75
CA PRO A 103 -24.93 10.17 0.81
C PRO A 103 -26.23 9.86 0.06
N LYS A 104 -27.36 9.99 0.77
CA LYS A 104 -28.70 9.77 0.21
C LYS A 104 -28.90 10.75 -0.96
N ARG A 105 -28.78 10.24 -2.18
CA ARG A 105 -29.08 10.97 -3.41
C ARG A 105 -30.54 11.42 -3.34
N ARG A 106 -30.79 12.70 -3.02
CA ARG A 106 -32.15 13.30 -2.98
C ARG A 106 -32.81 13.07 -4.34
N ARG A 107 -33.83 12.22 -4.40
CA ARG A 107 -34.69 12.08 -5.58
C ARG A 107 -35.43 13.42 -5.76
N LYS A 108 -35.09 14.18 -6.80
CA LYS A 108 -35.89 15.35 -7.21
C LYS A 108 -37.25 14.84 -7.69
N THR A 109 -38.31 15.14 -6.95
CA THR A 109 -39.70 14.91 -7.35
C THR A 109 -39.97 15.76 -8.59
N LYS A 110 -40.25 15.10 -9.72
CA LYS A 110 -40.64 15.74 -10.97
C LYS A 110 -42.07 16.26 -10.77
N LYS A 111 -42.26 17.58 -10.63
CA LYS A 111 -43.60 18.19 -10.63
C LYS A 111 -44.23 17.92 -12.00
N ILE A 112 -45.32 17.17 -12.02
CA ILE A 112 -46.16 16.97 -13.20
C ILE A 112 -47.01 18.23 -13.35
N ILE A 113 -46.80 18.98 -14.43
CA ILE A 113 -47.64 20.13 -14.81
C ILE A 113 -48.83 19.55 -15.59
N PRO A 114 -50.09 19.77 -15.18
CA PRO A 114 -51.23 19.31 -15.94
C PRO A 114 -51.45 20.25 -17.13
N THR A 115 -51.30 19.73 -18.35
CA THR A 115 -51.70 20.42 -19.57
C THR A 115 -53.22 20.36 -19.70
N GLY A 116 -53.89 21.49 -19.49
CA GLY A 116 -55.32 21.64 -19.76
C GLY A 116 -55.64 21.42 -21.23
N LYS A 117 -56.67 20.60 -21.51
CA LYS A 117 -57.26 20.44 -22.83
C LYS A 117 -58.23 21.60 -23.10
N ARG A 118 -58.20 22.09 -24.34
CA ARG A 118 -59.22 22.96 -24.93
C ARG A 118 -60.54 22.23 -25.07
#